data_AF-A0A6J6F3E5-F1
#
_entry.id   AF-A0A6J6F3E5-F1
#
_cell.length_a   1.000
_cell.length_b   1.000
_cell.length_c   1.000
_cell.angle_alpha   90.00
_cell.angle_beta   90.00
_cell.angle_gamma   90.00
#
_symmetry.space_group_name_H-M   'P 1'
#
loop_
_entity.id
_entity.type
_entity.pdbx_description
1 polymer ?
#
loop_
_entity_poly.entity_id
_entity_poly.type
_entity_poly.pdbx_seq_one_letter_code
_entity_poly.pdbx_strand_id
1 'polypeptide(L)'
;MKNHWGVLSHEGIIAHLTKHGEPSILSDSFLQYVALMLHSIYATFMSRNAEEPVYNRIEEARTALGLSRQDLADKAGVHYQTIGYLEREEYSPSLVLALRIAKSLNQEVSDLFSLNPFKKGK
;
A
#
# COMPACT_ATOMS: atom_id res chain seq x y z
N MET A 1 -39.79 -20.78 8.06
CA MET A 1 -39.86 -19.63 8.99
C MET A 1 -38.60 -18.80 8.76
N LYS A 2 -38.74 -17.48 8.59
CA LYS A 2 -37.68 -16.58 8.09
C LYS A 2 -36.58 -16.40 9.15
N ASN A 3 -35.32 -16.50 8.73
CA ASN A 3 -34.13 -16.34 9.56
C ASN A 3 -33.95 -14.84 9.84
N HIS A 4 -34.38 -14.38 11.01
CA HIS A 4 -34.38 -12.98 11.42
C HIS A 4 -33.10 -12.64 12.20
N TRP A 5 -31.95 -12.71 11.54
CA TRP A 5 -30.68 -12.24 12.12
C TRP A 5 -30.29 -10.92 11.46
N GLY A 6 -31.08 -9.88 11.77
CA GLY A 6 -30.67 -8.51 11.54
C GLY A 6 -29.48 -8.19 12.43
N VAL A 7 -28.50 -7.47 11.88
CA VAL A 7 -27.30 -6.96 12.55
C VAL A 7 -27.67 -6.46 13.94
N LEU A 8 -27.25 -7.18 14.99
CA LEU A 8 -27.46 -6.73 16.35
C LEU A 8 -26.65 -5.44 16.52
N SER A 9 -27.35 -4.33 16.78
CA SER A 9 -26.72 -3.08 17.17
C SER A 9 -25.83 -3.31 18.39
N HIS A 10 -24.84 -2.42 18.61
CA HIS A 10 -23.96 -2.46 19.78
C HIS A 10 -24.73 -2.67 21.09
N GLU A 11 -25.91 -2.06 21.22
CA GLU A 11 -26.79 -2.23 22.37
C GLU A 11 -27.42 -3.62 22.49
N GLY A 12 -27.75 -4.28 21.38
CA GLY A 12 -28.32 -5.63 21.37
C GLY A 12 -27.33 -6.71 21.82
N ILE A 13 -26.04 -6.53 21.51
CA ILE A 13 -24.96 -7.41 21.99
C ILE A 13 -24.75 -7.23 23.49
N ILE A 14 -24.69 -5.99 23.97
CA ILE A 14 -24.52 -5.68 25.39
C ILE A 14 -25.67 -6.24 26.22
N ALA A 15 -26.92 -6.07 25.77
CA ALA A 15 -28.11 -6.56 26.45
C ALA A 15 -28.18 -8.10 26.53
N HIS A 16 -27.63 -8.81 25.54
CA HIS A 16 -27.57 -10.27 25.57
C HIS A 16 -26.52 -10.79 26.56
N LEU A 17 -25.36 -10.12 26.63
CA LEU A 17 -24.27 -10.49 27.53
C LEU A 17 -24.56 -10.19 29.01
N THR A 18 -25.45 -9.24 29.31
CA THR A 18 -25.86 -8.94 30.70
C THR A 18 -26.94 -9.86 31.27
N LYS A 19 -27.65 -10.62 30.42
CA LYS A 19 -28.80 -11.45 30.83
C LYS A 19 -28.40 -12.76 31.52
N HIS A 20 -27.15 -13.19 31.37
CA HIS A 20 -26.56 -14.34 32.06
C HIS A 20 -25.51 -13.81 33.04
N GLY A 21 -25.90 -13.66 34.31
CA GLY A 21 -25.12 -12.96 35.32
C GLY A 21 -23.72 -13.53 35.56
N GLU A 22 -22.72 -12.64 35.44
CA GLU A 22 -21.56 -12.45 36.33
C GLU A 22 -20.91 -11.09 35.93
N PRO A 23 -21.41 -9.93 36.41
CA PRO A 23 -20.83 -8.63 36.08
C PRO A 23 -19.81 -8.22 37.15
N SER A 24 -18.61 -8.78 37.11
CA SER A 24 -17.51 -8.31 37.98
C SER A 24 -16.10 -8.36 37.35
N ILE A 25 -15.94 -8.96 36.16
CA ILE A 25 -14.63 -9.12 35.51
C ILE A 25 -14.45 -8.17 34.31
N LEU A 26 -15.55 -7.55 33.85
CA LEU A 26 -15.57 -6.60 32.74
C LEU A 26 -15.77 -5.19 33.29
N SER A 27 -14.76 -4.63 33.93
CA SER A 27 -14.76 -3.19 34.19
C SER A 27 -14.81 -2.44 32.85
N ASP A 28 -15.42 -1.27 32.82
CA ASP A 28 -15.44 -0.40 31.62
C ASP A 28 -14.02 -0.18 31.06
N SER A 29 -13.00 -0.20 31.93
CA SER A 29 -11.59 -0.13 31.53
C SER A 29 -11.09 -1.36 30.76
N PHE A 30 -11.56 -2.56 31.10
CA PHE A 30 -11.20 -3.80 30.39
C PHE A 30 -11.86 -3.85 29.01
N LEU A 31 -13.13 -3.47 28.93
CA LEU A 31 -13.84 -3.36 27.66
C LEU A 31 -13.21 -2.28 26.76
N GLN A 32 -12.81 -1.14 27.34
CA GLN A 32 -12.08 -0.09 26.62
C GLN A 32 -10.72 -0.58 26.11
N TYR A 33 -9.98 -1.37 26.89
CA TYR A 33 -8.72 -1.94 26.48
C TYR A 33 -8.88 -2.94 25.32
N VAL A 34 -9.88 -3.82 25.41
CA VAL A 34 -10.19 -4.77 24.32
C VAL A 34 -10.64 -4.03 23.07
N ALA A 35 -11.46 -2.99 23.20
CA ALA A 35 -11.85 -2.16 22.06
C ALA A 35 -10.64 -1.49 21.41
N LEU A 36 -9.73 -0.88 22.18
CA LEU A 36 -8.50 -0.27 21.65
C LEU A 36 -7.57 -1.30 20.99
N MET A 37 -7.47 -2.51 21.55
CA MET A 37 -6.70 -3.61 20.97
C MET A 37 -7.30 -4.08 19.64
N LEU A 38 -8.62 -4.26 19.57
CA LEU A 38 -9.29 -4.65 18.33
C LEU A 38 -9.17 -3.56 17.26
N HIS A 39 -9.27 -2.28 17.64
CA HIS A 39 -9.04 -1.17 16.72
C HIS A 39 -7.59 -1.12 16.23
N SER A 40 -6.58 -1.34 17.09
CA SER A 40 -5.18 -1.33 16.66
C SER A 40 -4.83 -2.52 15.76
N ILE A 41 -5.36 -3.71 16.07
CA ILE A 41 -5.25 -4.91 15.21
C ILE A 41 -5.95 -4.67 13.88
N TYR A 42 -7.18 -4.16 13.89
CA TYR A 42 -7.95 -3.84 12.68
C TYR A 42 -7.24 -2.76 11.85
N ALA A 43 -6.77 -1.68 12.45
CA ALA A 43 -6.02 -0.63 11.77
C ALA A 43 -4.72 -1.17 11.15
N THR A 44 -3.99 -2.02 11.86
CA THR A 44 -2.76 -2.65 11.34
C THR A 44 -3.04 -3.62 10.19
N PHE A 45 -4.16 -4.36 10.25
CA PHE A 45 -4.56 -5.33 9.23
C PHE A 45 -5.17 -4.67 7.99
N MET A 46 -6.02 -3.65 8.18
CA MET A 46 -6.71 -2.92 7.10
C MET A 46 -5.85 -1.81 6.48
N SER A 47 -4.79 -1.34 7.15
CA SER A 47 -3.83 -0.39 6.58
C SER A 47 -2.90 -1.01 5.54
N ARG A 48 -3.06 -2.29 5.19
CA ARG A 48 -2.44 -2.86 3.99
C ARG A 48 -3.25 -2.47 2.77
N ASN A 49 -3.18 -1.19 2.39
CA ASN A 49 -3.55 -0.80 1.03
C ASN A 49 -2.67 -1.61 0.09
N ALA A 50 -3.26 -2.45 -0.76
CA ALA A 50 -2.53 -3.01 -1.89
C ALA A 50 -2.01 -1.79 -2.67
N GLU A 51 -0.68 -1.61 -2.71
CA GLU A 51 -0.10 -0.44 -3.38
C GLU A 51 -0.58 -0.44 -4.83
N GLU A 52 -1.14 0.69 -5.25
CA GLU A 52 -1.60 0.86 -6.62
C GLU A 52 -0.39 0.66 -7.56
N PRO A 53 -0.50 -0.21 -8.57
CA PRO A 53 0.64 -0.53 -9.42
C PRO A 53 1.09 0.71 -10.21
N VAL A 54 2.39 0.98 -10.19
CA VAL A 54 3.01 2.05 -10.98
C VAL A 54 3.75 1.43 -12.16
N TYR A 55 3.20 1.64 -13.35
CA TYR A 55 3.82 1.24 -14.61
C TYR A 55 4.92 2.23 -14.97
N ASN A 56 5.96 1.76 -15.68
CA ASN A 56 7.04 2.64 -16.10
C ASN A 56 7.63 2.35 -17.48
N ARG A 57 8.40 3.31 -18.00
CA ARG A 57 9.19 3.22 -19.25
C ARG A 57 10.68 3.46 -19.02
N ILE A 58 11.18 3.16 -17.83
CA ILE A 58 12.57 3.44 -17.46
C ILE A 58 13.53 2.72 -18.41
N GLU A 59 13.27 1.45 -18.72
CA GLU A 59 14.13 0.66 -19.60
C GLU A 59 14.18 1.25 -21.02
N GLU A 60 13.03 1.59 -21.60
CA GLU A 60 12.92 2.22 -22.93
C GLU A 60 13.69 3.55 -22.97
N ALA A 61 13.45 4.44 -22.00
CA ALA A 61 14.10 5.74 -21.93
C ALA A 61 15.62 5.63 -21.71
N ARG A 62 16.04 4.72 -20.82
CA ARG A 62 17.46 4.48 -20.51
C ARG A 62 18.20 3.92 -21.71
N THR A 63 17.62 2.94 -22.42
CA THR A 63 18.25 2.33 -23.59
C THR A 63 18.29 3.28 -24.79
N ALA A 64 17.30 4.15 -24.97
CA ALA A 64 17.33 5.23 -25.96
C ALA A 64 18.51 6.20 -25.76
N LEU A 65 18.96 6.37 -24.52
CA LEU A 65 20.15 7.17 -24.16
C LEU A 65 21.46 6.35 -24.12
N GLY A 66 21.42 5.06 -24.45
CA GLY A 66 22.58 4.17 -24.40
C GLY A 66 23.13 3.91 -22.99
N LEU A 67 22.35 4.18 -21.95
CA LEU A 67 22.77 4.01 -20.56
C LEU A 67 22.57 2.55 -20.13
N SER A 68 23.49 1.99 -19.35
CA SER A 68 23.27 0.74 -18.62
C SER A 68 22.46 0.98 -17.34
N ARG A 69 21.91 -0.08 -16.74
CA ARG A 69 21.27 0.01 -15.41
C ARG A 69 22.22 0.56 -14.36
N GLN A 70 23.51 0.22 -14.44
CA GLN A 70 24.53 0.74 -13.53
C GLN A 70 24.69 2.25 -13.70
N ASP A 71 24.78 2.73 -14.94
CA ASP A 71 24.92 4.18 -15.21
C ASP A 71 23.73 4.98 -14.67
N LEU A 72 22.50 4.44 -14.83
CA LEU A 72 21.31 5.09 -14.27
C LEU A 72 21.31 5.04 -12.75
N ALA A 73 21.71 3.91 -12.15
CA ALA A 73 21.80 3.76 -10.69
C ALA A 73 22.80 4.76 -10.09
N ASP A 74 23.95 4.94 -10.72
CA ASP A 74 24.98 5.88 -10.29
C ASP A 74 24.48 7.33 -10.38
N LYS A 75 23.84 7.71 -11.50
CA LYS A 75 23.23 9.04 -11.68
C LYS A 75 22.08 9.31 -10.69
N ALA A 76 21.24 8.30 -10.47
CA ALA A 76 20.13 8.36 -9.53
C ALA A 76 20.57 8.09 -8.08
N GLY A 77 21.87 7.89 -7.82
CA GLY A 77 22.49 7.56 -6.53
C GLY A 77 21.69 6.56 -5.71
N VAL A 78 21.43 5.39 -6.31
CA VAL A 78 20.80 4.22 -5.72
C VAL A 78 21.61 2.97 -6.05
N HIS A 79 21.29 1.85 -5.40
CA HIS A 79 21.91 0.57 -5.75
C HIS A 79 21.44 0.07 -7.12
N TYR A 80 22.29 -0.64 -7.85
CA TYR A 80 21.95 -1.21 -9.17
C TYR A 80 20.64 -2.01 -9.18
N GLN A 81 20.44 -2.84 -8.14
CA GLN A 81 19.24 -3.66 -8.02
C GLN A 81 17.95 -2.84 -7.94
N THR A 82 18.01 -1.63 -7.35
CA THR A 82 16.88 -0.70 -7.26
C THR A 82 16.33 -0.36 -8.65
N ILE A 83 17.20 -0.12 -9.63
CA ILE A 83 16.77 0.13 -11.02
C ILE A 83 16.14 -1.13 -11.62
N GLY A 84 16.73 -2.31 -11.38
CA GLY A 84 16.18 -3.57 -11.87
C GLY A 84 14.79 -3.86 -11.31
N TYR A 85 14.57 -3.63 -10.02
CA TYR A 85 13.26 -3.79 -9.37
C TYR A 85 12.22 -2.82 -9.93
N LEU A 86 12.60 -1.57 -10.20
CA LEU A 86 11.72 -0.59 -10.82
C LEU A 86 11.34 -0.97 -12.26
N GLU A 87 12.30 -1.37 -13.10
CA GLU A 87 12.02 -1.79 -14.48
C GLU A 87 11.09 -3.01 -14.54
N ARG A 88 11.04 -3.83 -13.48
CA ARG A 88 10.11 -4.97 -13.36
C ARG A 88 8.83 -4.66 -12.58
N GLU A 89 8.62 -3.40 -12.23
CA GLU A 89 7.40 -2.91 -11.54
C GLU A 89 7.16 -3.61 -10.20
N GLU A 90 8.23 -4.09 -9.54
CA GLU A 90 8.13 -4.85 -8.29
C GLU A 90 7.79 -3.96 -7.08
N TYR A 91 7.99 -2.65 -7.18
CA TYR A 91 7.56 -1.68 -6.16
C TYR A 91 7.41 -0.26 -6.75
N SER A 92 6.65 0.58 -6.06
CA SER A 92 6.48 1.98 -6.41
C SER A 92 7.65 2.84 -5.89
N PRO A 93 8.33 3.64 -6.73
CA PRO A 93 9.37 4.54 -6.24
C PRO A 93 8.79 5.65 -5.37
N SER A 94 9.56 6.13 -4.40
CA SER A 94 9.23 7.41 -3.77
C SER A 94 9.27 8.54 -4.80
N LEU A 95 8.51 9.61 -4.58
CA LEU A 95 8.51 10.78 -5.46
C LEU A 95 9.92 11.35 -5.68
N VAL A 96 10.76 11.35 -4.64
CA VAL A 96 12.16 11.79 -4.74
C VAL A 96 12.96 10.92 -5.71
N LEU A 97 12.80 9.59 -5.65
CA LEU A 97 13.48 8.69 -6.56
C LEU A 97 12.96 8.85 -8.00
N ALA A 98 11.65 8.97 -8.18
CA ALA A 98 11.04 9.22 -9.49
C ALA A 98 11.59 10.51 -10.14
N LEU A 99 11.67 11.61 -9.38
CA LEU A 99 12.23 12.88 -9.84
C LEU A 99 13.72 12.78 -10.20
N ARG A 100 14.52 12.04 -9.42
CA ARG A 100 15.95 11.83 -9.72
C ARG A 100 16.15 11.01 -11.00
N ILE A 101 15.34 9.97 -11.20
CA ILE A 101 15.36 9.15 -12.42
C ILE A 101 14.96 10.00 -13.62
N ALA A 102 13.85 10.74 -13.52
CA ALA A 102 13.35 11.65 -14.55
C ALA A 102 14.42 12.66 -14.99
N LYS A 103 15.07 13.32 -14.03
CA LYS A 103 16.21 14.22 -14.29
C LYS A 103 17.39 13.51 -14.97
N SER A 104 17.71 12.28 -14.55
CA SER A 104 18.84 11.50 -15.10
C SER A 104 18.60 11.05 -16.55
N LEU A 105 17.33 10.87 -16.92
CA LEU A 105 16.88 10.48 -18.25
C LEU A 105 16.43 11.67 -19.12
N ASN A 106 16.49 12.89 -18.58
CA ASN A 106 16.04 14.10 -19.27
C ASN A 106 14.60 14.00 -19.79
N GLN A 107 13.69 13.47 -18.96
CA GLN A 107 12.27 13.33 -19.24
C GLN A 107 11.44 13.81 -18.05
N GLU A 108 10.15 14.08 -18.27
CA GLU A 108 9.22 14.36 -17.18
C GLU A 108 8.81 13.08 -16.47
N VAL A 109 8.42 13.19 -15.19
CA VAL A 109 7.92 12.04 -14.41
C VAL A 109 6.69 11.43 -15.09
N SER A 110 5.82 12.25 -15.67
CA SER A 110 4.61 11.79 -16.38
C SER A 110 4.89 11.01 -17.66
N ASP A 111 6.07 11.20 -18.27
CA ASP A 111 6.46 10.45 -19.47
C ASP A 111 7.01 9.07 -19.09
N LEU A 112 7.57 8.96 -17.89
CA LEU A 112 8.23 7.76 -17.39
C LEU A 112 7.32 6.86 -16.56
N PHE A 113 6.32 7.40 -15.86
CA PHE A 113 5.49 6.67 -14.90
C PHE A 113 4.00 6.91 -15.14
N SER A 114 3.18 5.89 -14.91
CA SER A 114 1.73 5.94 -15.10
C SER A 114 1.02 4.94 -14.18
N LEU A 115 -0.19 5.28 -13.75
CA LEU A 115 -1.09 4.34 -13.06
C LEU A 115 -1.82 3.40 -14.04
N ASN A 116 -1.74 3.70 -15.34
CA ASN A 116 -2.26 2.84 -16.40
C ASN A 116 -1.12 2.18 -17.20
N PRO A 117 -1.29 0.91 -17.64
CA PRO A 117 -0.29 0.25 -18.47
C PRO A 117 0.04 1.04 -19.74
N PHE A 118 1.32 1.13 -20.06
CA PHE A 118 1.75 1.70 -21.33
C PHE A 118 1.43 0.75 -22.49
N LYS A 119 0.97 1.29 -23.63
CA LYS A 119 0.81 0.49 -24.86
C LYS A 119 2.18 -0.02 -25.31
N LYS A 120 2.36 -1.34 -25.34
CA LYS A 120 3.52 -1.96 -25.98
C LYS A 120 3.45 -1.69 -27.49
N GLY A 121 4.54 -1.19 -28.07
CA GLY A 121 4.64 -1.03 -29.52
C GLY A 121 4.38 -2.36 -30.22
N LYS A 122 3.67 -2.32 -31.35
CA LYS A 122 3.48 -3.49 -32.23
C LYS A 122 4.79 -3.90 -32.89
#